data_AF-A0AAW0CH00-F1
#
_entry.id   AF-A0AAW0CH00-F1
#
_cell.length_a   1.000
_cell.length_b   1.000
_cell.length_c   1.000
_cell.angle_alpha   90.00
_cell.angle_beta   90.00
_cell.angle_gamma   90.00
#
_symmetry.space_group_name_H-M   'P 1'
#
loop_
_entity.id
_entity.type
_entity.pdbx_description
1 polymer ?
#
loop_
_entity_poly.entity_id
_entity_poly.type
_entity_poly.pdbx_seq_one_letter_code
_entity_poly.pdbx_strand_id
1 'polypeptide(L)'
;MDAEQRLRNLRDTYHTFHDEVLSALRTMVGDPPSLHAIRDRALALASAAEIHQAIFPPDEYATLQTSLTDMVTALDLACHDSMDPPDSAPLTVAHRVHTGRRGRPRIEIDPQFLRAALDLRGPTGIAPEIGVSARTVRRAALRAGLVQPGAPVFQSRMNATGEVEVVHTSTAPPVSAISDAELDQLLASTLEVFPQFGRRMIRGHLKSQGYHVPRDRITASYVRVHGAPAIFGDRQISRKKYRVPGPMSLAHLDGQHGLIRYKIVIHCIIDGYSRFVLGIRVHNNNRGASVLRLLLDVIALHGCPSRMRGDHGVENIEVAVYMEEVRGSGRGSFIWGRLV
;
A
#
# COMPACT_ATOMS: atom_id res chain seq x y z
N MET A 1 -37.26 28.53 14.56
CA MET A 1 -35.86 28.97 14.48
C MET A 1 -35.88 30.39 13.95
N ASP A 2 -35.37 31.33 14.74
CA ASP A 2 -35.27 32.74 14.37
C ASP A 2 -34.41 32.91 13.10
N ALA A 3 -34.70 33.93 12.29
CA ALA A 3 -33.98 34.22 11.04
C ALA A 3 -32.50 34.51 11.32
N GLU A 4 -32.21 35.19 12.42
CA GLU A 4 -30.83 35.41 12.89
C GLU A 4 -30.12 34.10 13.26
N GLN A 5 -30.84 33.16 13.89
CA GLN A 5 -30.24 31.89 14.29
C GLN A 5 -29.87 31.04 13.07
N ARG A 6 -30.70 31.07 12.01
CA ARG A 6 -30.41 30.41 10.74
C ARG A 6 -29.20 31.03 10.04
N LEU A 7 -29.12 32.37 10.04
CA LEU A 7 -27.98 33.09 9.47
C LEU A 7 -26.68 32.76 10.21
N ARG A 8 -26.69 32.75 11.55
CA ARG A 8 -25.53 32.34 12.38
C ARG A 8 -25.06 30.91 12.05
N ASN A 9 -25.99 29.96 11.99
CA ASN A 9 -25.66 28.58 11.65
C ASN A 9 -25.03 28.44 10.24
N LEU A 10 -25.50 29.21 9.25
CA LEU A 10 -24.94 29.21 7.89
C LEU A 10 -23.52 29.79 7.86
N ARG A 11 -23.26 30.87 8.63
CA ARG A 11 -21.91 31.44 8.78
C ARG A 11 -20.93 30.45 9.43
N ASP A 12 -21.34 29.82 10.52
CA ASP A 12 -20.50 28.84 11.24
C ASP A 12 -20.20 27.62 10.35
N THR A 13 -21.20 27.18 9.58
CA THR A 13 -21.04 26.10 8.59
C THR A 13 -20.06 26.50 7.50
N TYR A 14 -20.17 27.72 6.97
CA TYR A 14 -19.25 28.23 5.96
C TYR A 14 -17.81 28.31 6.48
N HIS A 15 -17.56 28.83 7.68
CA HIS A 15 -16.20 28.92 8.23
C HIS A 15 -15.57 27.55 8.44
N THR A 16 -16.33 26.62 9.03
CA THR A 16 -15.87 25.24 9.23
C THR A 16 -15.56 24.57 7.88
N PHE A 17 -16.41 24.80 6.89
CA PHE A 17 -16.25 24.22 5.56
C PHE A 17 -15.09 24.85 4.78
N HIS A 18 -14.88 26.16 4.91
CA HIS A 18 -13.74 26.86 4.31
C HIS A 18 -12.41 26.26 4.79
N ASP A 19 -12.26 26.01 6.09
CA ASP A 19 -11.05 25.40 6.65
C ASP A 19 -10.86 23.96 6.17
N GLU A 20 -11.97 23.21 6.01
CA GLU A 20 -11.96 21.89 5.41
C GLU A 20 -11.50 21.91 3.95
N VAL A 21 -11.99 22.85 3.15
CA VAL A 21 -11.58 23.04 1.75
C VAL A 21 -10.10 23.41 1.67
N LEU A 22 -9.62 24.35 2.48
CA LEU A 22 -8.19 24.70 2.51
C LEU A 22 -7.31 23.51 2.90
N SER A 23 -7.75 22.70 3.87
CA SER A 23 -7.05 21.47 4.25
C SER A 23 -7.03 20.46 3.11
N ALA A 24 -8.15 20.27 2.42
CA ALA A 24 -8.27 19.35 1.30
C ALA A 24 -7.40 19.76 0.11
N LEU A 25 -7.39 21.06 -0.24
CA LEU A 25 -6.54 21.63 -1.29
C LEU A 25 -5.04 21.53 -0.97
N ARG A 26 -4.65 21.20 0.27
CA ARG A 26 -3.24 20.96 0.65
C ARG A 26 -2.91 19.49 0.80
N THR A 27 -3.87 18.66 1.18
CA THR A 27 -3.62 17.28 1.63
C THR A 27 -4.20 16.21 0.69
N MET A 28 -5.09 16.58 -0.21
CA MET A 28 -5.92 15.67 -1.02
C MET A 28 -5.84 15.96 -2.52
N VAL A 29 -4.98 16.88 -2.96
CA VAL A 29 -4.70 17.16 -4.37
C VAL A 29 -4.27 15.87 -5.09
N GLY A 30 -4.88 15.60 -6.24
CA GLY A 30 -4.71 14.35 -6.98
C GLY A 30 -5.49 13.15 -6.43
N ASP A 31 -6.42 13.33 -5.48
CA ASP A 31 -7.39 12.33 -5.00
C ASP A 31 -8.83 12.68 -5.42
N PRO A 32 -9.23 12.45 -6.69
CA PRO A 32 -10.53 12.87 -7.21
C PRO A 32 -11.75 12.39 -6.42
N PRO A 33 -11.82 11.13 -5.93
CA PRO A 33 -12.97 10.68 -5.15
C PRO A 33 -13.22 11.52 -3.90
N SER A 34 -12.15 11.88 -3.18
CA SER A 34 -12.28 12.61 -1.93
C SER A 34 -12.50 14.11 -2.16
N LEU A 35 -11.88 14.68 -3.21
CA LEU A 35 -12.11 16.07 -3.62
C LEU A 35 -13.53 16.29 -4.16
N HIS A 36 -14.06 15.35 -4.97
CA HIS A 36 -15.44 15.41 -5.44
C HIS A 36 -16.45 15.36 -4.29
N ALA A 37 -16.19 14.56 -3.25
CA ALA A 37 -17.09 14.52 -2.08
C ALA A 37 -17.16 15.87 -1.34
N ILE A 38 -16.04 16.61 -1.28
CA ILE A 38 -15.99 17.95 -0.68
C ILE A 38 -16.65 18.97 -1.62
N ARG A 39 -16.41 18.87 -2.93
CA ARG A 39 -17.06 19.68 -3.95
C ARG A 39 -18.58 19.56 -3.90
N ASP A 40 -19.12 18.35 -3.78
CA ASP A 40 -20.56 18.12 -3.69
C ASP A 40 -21.16 18.78 -2.45
N ARG A 41 -20.40 18.86 -1.34
CA ARG A 41 -20.78 19.60 -0.14
C ARG A 41 -20.72 21.12 -0.32
N ALA A 42 -19.77 21.63 -1.09
CA ALA A 42 -19.74 23.06 -1.46
C ALA A 42 -20.99 23.44 -2.26
N LEU A 43 -21.38 22.59 -3.23
CA LEU A 43 -22.60 22.78 -4.02
C LEU A 43 -23.86 22.67 -3.16
N ALA A 44 -23.91 21.73 -2.22
CA ALA A 44 -25.02 21.62 -1.27
C ALA A 44 -25.14 22.86 -0.37
N LEU A 45 -24.01 23.42 0.09
CA LEU A 45 -24.00 24.66 0.87
C LEU A 45 -24.44 25.87 0.04
N ALA A 46 -24.04 25.95 -1.23
CA ALA A 46 -24.49 26.99 -2.15
C ALA A 46 -26.02 26.93 -2.37
N SER A 47 -26.57 25.73 -2.59
CA SER A 47 -28.01 25.53 -2.75
C SER A 47 -28.78 25.88 -1.46
N ALA A 48 -28.24 25.52 -0.28
CA ALA A 48 -28.83 25.88 1.00
C ALA A 48 -28.81 27.40 1.24
N ALA A 49 -27.73 28.08 0.85
CA ALA A 49 -27.63 29.54 0.94
C ALA A 49 -28.63 30.25 0.03
N GLU A 50 -28.86 29.73 -1.19
CA GLU A 50 -29.81 30.28 -2.15
C GLU A 50 -31.26 30.20 -1.65
N ILE A 51 -31.67 29.07 -1.07
CA ILE A 51 -32.98 28.91 -0.42
C ILE A 51 -33.19 29.95 0.69
N HIS A 52 -32.10 30.39 1.32
CA HIS A 52 -32.08 31.34 2.42
C HIS A 52 -31.59 32.73 2.02
N GLN A 53 -31.55 33.08 0.74
CA GLN A 53 -31.02 34.37 0.26
C GLN A 53 -31.65 35.58 1.00
N ALA A 54 -32.95 35.53 1.28
CA ALA A 54 -33.70 36.61 1.90
C ALA A 54 -33.26 36.96 3.35
N ILE A 55 -32.51 36.09 4.03
CA ILE A 55 -31.99 36.35 5.38
C ILE A 55 -30.55 36.90 5.38
N PHE A 56 -29.89 36.97 4.22
CA PHE A 56 -28.55 37.54 4.10
C PHE A 56 -28.60 39.03 3.71
N PRO A 57 -27.67 39.85 4.23
CA PRO A 57 -27.32 41.11 3.60
C PRO A 57 -26.89 40.88 2.13
N PRO A 58 -27.31 41.72 1.17
CA PRO A 58 -27.00 41.52 -0.25
C PRO A 58 -25.51 41.38 -0.57
N ASP A 59 -24.67 42.21 0.05
CA ASP A 59 -23.22 42.21 -0.16
C ASP A 59 -22.55 40.95 0.41
N GLU A 60 -23.08 40.45 1.54
CA GLU A 60 -22.59 39.22 2.17
C GLU A 60 -22.95 38.01 1.33
N TYR A 61 -24.17 37.96 0.79
CA TYR A 61 -24.59 36.88 -0.10
C TYR A 61 -23.76 36.82 -1.39
N ALA A 62 -23.48 37.99 -2.00
CA ALA A 62 -22.62 38.08 -3.19
C ALA A 62 -21.19 37.58 -2.90
N THR A 63 -20.65 37.91 -1.74
CA THR A 63 -19.33 37.43 -1.28
C THR A 63 -19.34 35.90 -1.08
N LEU A 64 -20.38 35.37 -0.43
CA LEU A 64 -20.54 33.94 -0.20
C LEU A 64 -20.61 33.15 -1.52
N GLN A 65 -21.38 33.63 -2.50
CA GLN A 65 -21.49 32.99 -3.82
C GLN A 65 -20.16 32.97 -4.57
N THR A 66 -19.43 34.09 -4.54
CA THR A 66 -18.10 34.19 -5.17
C THR A 66 -17.14 33.19 -4.52
N SER A 67 -17.07 33.18 -3.20
CA SER A 67 -16.19 32.28 -2.46
C SER A 67 -16.49 30.80 -2.71
N LEU A 68 -17.77 30.39 -2.69
CA LEU A 68 -18.14 29.00 -2.98
C LEU A 68 -17.81 28.59 -4.43
N THR A 69 -17.94 29.51 -5.38
CA THR A 69 -17.55 29.29 -6.79
C THR A 69 -16.05 29.09 -6.91
N ASP A 70 -15.26 29.91 -6.21
CA ASP A 70 -13.80 29.80 -6.19
C ASP A 70 -13.37 28.49 -5.53
N MET A 71 -14.01 28.07 -4.43
CA MET A 71 -13.75 26.78 -3.78
C MET A 71 -14.02 25.59 -4.70
N VAL A 72 -15.16 25.57 -5.40
CA VAL A 72 -15.49 24.49 -6.35
C VAL A 72 -14.46 24.44 -7.48
N THR A 73 -14.11 25.60 -8.04
CA THR A 73 -13.11 25.70 -9.10
C THR A 73 -11.74 25.20 -8.64
N ALA A 74 -11.31 25.60 -7.44
CA ALA A 74 -10.05 25.16 -6.86
C ALA A 74 -10.04 23.65 -6.60
N LEU A 75 -11.15 23.07 -6.12
CA LEU A 75 -11.29 21.63 -5.90
C LEU A 75 -11.25 20.84 -7.22
N ASP A 76 -11.89 21.35 -8.28
CA ASP A 76 -11.88 20.74 -9.61
C ASP A 76 -10.48 20.80 -10.26
N LEU A 77 -9.75 21.90 -10.10
CA LEU A 77 -8.35 21.99 -10.53
C LEU A 77 -7.46 21.03 -9.74
N ALA A 78 -7.65 20.96 -8.42
CA ALA A 78 -6.90 20.05 -7.54
C ALA A 78 -7.10 18.56 -7.88
N CYS A 79 -8.20 18.17 -8.53
CA CYS A 79 -8.39 16.80 -9.02
C CYS A 79 -7.39 16.42 -10.12
N HIS A 80 -6.95 17.40 -10.90
CA HIS A 80 -6.07 17.23 -12.05
C HIS A 80 -4.62 17.60 -11.75
N ASP A 81 -4.39 18.35 -10.67
CA ASP A 81 -3.06 18.63 -10.18
C ASP A 81 -2.43 17.40 -9.52
N SER A 82 -1.17 17.15 -9.88
CA SER A 82 -0.30 16.30 -9.08
C SER A 82 0.41 17.18 -8.08
N MET A 83 0.28 16.89 -6.79
CA MET A 83 1.11 17.53 -5.74
C MET A 83 2.60 17.45 -6.05
N ASP A 84 3.02 16.40 -6.76
CA ASP A 84 4.39 16.17 -7.19
C ASP A 84 4.40 15.86 -8.69
N PRO A 85 4.63 16.84 -9.57
CA PRO A 85 5.24 16.52 -10.84
C PRO A 85 6.58 15.83 -10.54
N PRO A 86 6.84 14.64 -11.10
CA PRO A 86 8.08 13.95 -10.82
C PRO A 86 9.26 14.83 -11.28
N ASP A 87 10.31 14.92 -10.45
CA ASP A 87 11.53 15.72 -10.72
C ASP A 87 12.15 15.41 -12.10
N SER A 88 11.85 14.24 -12.65
CA SER A 88 12.24 13.79 -13.98
C SER A 88 11.17 12.89 -14.60
N ALA A 89 11.20 12.71 -15.92
CA ALA A 89 10.38 11.71 -16.58
C ALA A 89 10.59 10.30 -15.95
N PRO A 90 9.54 9.48 -15.84
CA PRO A 90 9.66 8.15 -15.27
C PRO A 90 10.63 7.30 -16.09
N LEU A 91 11.50 6.57 -15.38
CA LEU A 91 12.48 5.68 -15.99
C LEU A 91 11.75 4.61 -16.83
N THR A 92 11.90 4.67 -18.14
CA THR A 92 11.25 3.71 -19.05
C THR A 92 12.09 2.46 -19.18
N VAL A 93 11.89 1.53 -18.24
CA VAL A 93 12.63 0.25 -18.20
C VAL A 93 11.99 -0.85 -19.02
N ALA A 94 10.76 -0.66 -19.50
CA ALA A 94 10.04 -1.60 -20.34
C ALA A 94 9.32 -0.90 -21.49
N HIS A 95 9.48 -1.41 -22.71
CA HIS A 95 8.84 -0.85 -23.90
C HIS A 95 8.35 -1.95 -24.85
N ARG A 96 7.35 -1.61 -25.68
CA ARG A 96 6.82 -2.52 -26.68
C ARG A 96 7.62 -2.41 -27.98
N VAL A 97 8.14 -3.54 -28.45
CA VAL A 97 8.83 -3.68 -29.72
C VAL A 97 7.91 -4.35 -30.73
N HIS A 98 7.68 -3.65 -31.84
CA HIS A 98 6.91 -4.14 -32.99
C HIS A 98 7.88 -4.76 -34.00
N THR A 99 7.72 -6.06 -34.26
CA THR A 99 8.62 -6.82 -35.15
C THR A 99 8.11 -6.88 -36.59
N GLY A 100 6.99 -6.22 -36.91
CA GLY A 100 6.32 -6.28 -38.22
C GLY A 100 5.63 -7.62 -38.53
N ARG A 101 5.77 -8.64 -37.67
CA ARG A 101 5.13 -9.96 -37.83
C ARG A 101 3.77 -10.00 -37.13
N ARG A 102 2.84 -10.83 -37.64
CA ARG A 102 1.56 -11.12 -36.96
C ARG A 102 1.82 -11.66 -35.54
N GLY A 103 1.15 -11.08 -34.54
CA GLY A 103 1.23 -11.50 -33.15
C GLY A 103 1.17 -10.32 -32.16
N ARG A 104 1.05 -10.63 -30.86
CA ARG A 104 1.08 -9.62 -29.79
C ARG A 104 2.47 -8.97 -29.74
N PRO A 105 2.59 -7.63 -29.78
CA PRO A 105 3.86 -6.93 -29.69
C PRO A 105 4.67 -7.39 -28.48
N ARG A 106 5.98 -7.55 -28.68
CA ARG A 106 6.89 -8.03 -27.64
C ARG A 106 7.15 -6.91 -26.66
N ILE A 107 7.23 -7.23 -25.37
CA ILE A 107 7.75 -6.29 -24.36
C ILE A 107 9.21 -6.63 -24.11
N GLU A 108 10.07 -5.64 -24.27
CA GLU A 108 11.48 -5.69 -23.89
C GLU A 108 11.66 -4.94 -22.57
N ILE A 109 12.46 -5.52 -21.69
CA ILE A 109 12.79 -4.99 -20.37
C ILE A 109 14.30 -4.81 -20.37
N ASP A 110 14.77 -3.66 -19.92
CA ASP A 110 16.20 -3.35 -19.80
C ASP A 110 16.92 -4.47 -19.00
N PRO A 111 17.92 -5.15 -19.58
CA PRO A 111 18.66 -6.22 -18.90
C PRO A 111 19.42 -5.78 -17.64
N GLN A 112 19.93 -4.55 -17.58
CA GLN A 112 20.64 -4.03 -16.42
C GLN A 112 19.68 -3.81 -15.26
N PHE A 113 18.55 -3.14 -15.53
CA PHE A 113 17.47 -3.01 -14.57
C PHE A 113 16.98 -4.37 -14.09
N LEU A 114 16.75 -5.30 -15.02
CA LEU A 114 16.20 -6.61 -14.70
C LEU A 114 17.15 -7.44 -13.82
N ARG A 115 18.47 -7.34 -14.03
CA ARG A 115 19.48 -7.97 -13.16
C ARG A 115 19.38 -7.43 -11.73
N ALA A 116 19.46 -6.11 -11.56
CA ALA A 116 19.37 -5.48 -10.25
C ALA A 116 18.03 -5.76 -9.55
N ALA A 117 16.92 -5.73 -10.30
CA ALA A 117 15.60 -5.99 -9.75
C ALA A 117 15.43 -7.45 -9.27
N LEU A 118 16.05 -8.42 -9.98
CA LEU A 118 15.98 -9.85 -9.62
C LEU A 118 16.78 -10.19 -8.37
N ASP A 119 17.84 -9.44 -8.06
CA ASP A 119 18.57 -9.59 -6.81
C ASP A 119 17.72 -9.19 -5.59
N LEU A 120 16.74 -8.30 -5.80
CA LEU A 120 15.88 -7.77 -4.74
C LEU A 120 14.54 -8.48 -4.63
N ARG A 121 13.90 -8.81 -5.77
CA ARG A 121 12.56 -9.40 -5.81
C ARG A 121 12.43 -10.44 -6.92
N GLY A 122 11.59 -11.44 -6.66
CA GLY A 122 11.18 -12.37 -7.71
C GLY A 122 10.29 -11.72 -8.78
N PRO A 123 10.06 -12.40 -9.92
CA PRO A 123 9.24 -11.89 -11.03
C PRO A 123 7.84 -11.39 -10.65
N THR A 124 7.23 -11.98 -9.62
CA THR A 124 5.92 -11.58 -9.09
C THR A 124 5.96 -10.22 -8.39
N GLY A 125 7.07 -9.89 -7.73
CA GLY A 125 7.25 -8.62 -7.05
C GLY A 125 7.66 -7.48 -8.00
N ILE A 126 8.37 -7.79 -9.08
CA ILE A 126 8.81 -6.80 -10.09
C ILE A 126 7.67 -6.39 -11.02
N ALA A 127 6.81 -7.35 -11.39
CA ALA A 127 5.79 -7.17 -12.41
C ALA A 127 4.86 -5.95 -12.23
N PRO A 128 4.29 -5.69 -11.03
CA PRO A 128 3.44 -4.52 -10.79
C PRO A 128 4.17 -3.20 -11.02
N GLU A 129 5.45 -3.11 -10.65
CA GLU A 129 6.25 -1.87 -10.67
C GLU A 129 6.51 -1.35 -12.08
N ILE A 130 6.61 -2.25 -13.06
CA ILE A 130 6.88 -1.92 -14.46
C ILE A 130 5.66 -2.14 -15.37
N GLY A 131 4.49 -2.44 -14.79
CA GLY A 131 3.23 -2.58 -15.52
C GLY A 131 3.15 -3.80 -16.46
N VAL A 132 3.78 -4.93 -16.10
CA VAL A 132 3.78 -6.15 -16.91
C VAL A 132 3.38 -7.39 -16.09
N SER A 133 3.20 -8.54 -16.74
CA SER A 133 2.93 -9.80 -16.03
C SER A 133 4.22 -10.42 -15.45
N ALA A 134 4.13 -11.12 -14.33
CA ALA A 134 5.26 -11.87 -13.75
C ALA A 134 5.86 -12.88 -14.74
N ARG A 135 5.02 -13.45 -15.62
CA ARG A 135 5.46 -14.33 -16.70
C ARG A 135 6.30 -13.59 -17.74
N THR A 136 5.98 -12.33 -18.04
CA THR A 136 6.78 -11.47 -18.92
C THR A 136 8.15 -11.21 -18.31
N VAL A 137 8.23 -10.87 -17.02
CA VAL A 137 9.49 -10.66 -16.30
C VAL A 137 10.36 -11.93 -16.31
N ARG A 138 9.79 -13.08 -15.94
CA ARG A 138 10.48 -14.38 -15.99
C ARG A 138 11.02 -14.71 -17.39
N ARG A 139 10.22 -14.47 -18.44
CA ARG A 139 10.63 -14.69 -19.85
C ARG A 139 11.76 -13.75 -20.28
N ALA A 140 11.69 -12.48 -19.89
CA ALA A 140 12.78 -11.53 -20.14
C ALA A 140 14.07 -11.98 -19.44
N ALA A 141 13.97 -12.45 -18.19
CA ALA A 141 15.11 -12.92 -17.40
C ALA A 141 15.76 -14.16 -18.01
N LEU A 142 14.96 -15.12 -18.49
CA LEU A 142 15.44 -16.30 -19.21
C LEU A 142 16.20 -15.91 -20.50
N ARG A 143 15.65 -14.97 -21.28
CA ARG A 143 16.30 -14.51 -22.53
C ARG A 143 17.60 -13.75 -22.26
N ALA A 144 17.66 -12.99 -21.17
CA ALA A 144 18.86 -12.28 -20.74
C ALA A 144 19.88 -13.19 -20.04
N GLY A 145 19.60 -14.51 -19.91
CA GLY A 145 20.48 -15.46 -19.22
C GLY A 145 20.61 -15.24 -17.71
N LEU A 146 19.70 -14.46 -17.11
CA LEU A 146 19.76 -14.08 -15.69
C LEU A 146 19.19 -15.16 -14.76
N VAL A 147 18.36 -16.06 -15.29
CA VAL A 147 17.76 -17.15 -14.52
C VAL A 147 17.74 -18.40 -15.38
N GLN A 148 17.99 -19.56 -14.77
CA GLN A 148 17.91 -20.83 -15.48
C GLN A 148 16.46 -21.26 -15.75
N PRO A 149 16.22 -22.00 -16.85
CA PRO A 149 14.95 -22.70 -17.05
C PRO A 149 14.64 -23.61 -15.87
N GLY A 150 13.38 -23.65 -15.43
CA GLY A 150 12.95 -24.65 -14.44
C GLY A 150 12.91 -26.04 -15.07
N ALA A 151 12.90 -27.08 -14.24
CA ALA A 151 12.67 -28.44 -14.72
C ALA A 151 11.35 -28.52 -15.51
N PRO A 152 11.30 -29.32 -16.59
CA PRO A 152 10.08 -29.47 -17.35
C PRO A 152 8.98 -30.10 -16.48
N VAL A 153 7.80 -29.50 -16.52
CA VAL A 153 6.61 -29.96 -15.75
C VAL A 153 6.11 -31.31 -16.28
N PHE A 154 6.42 -31.62 -17.54
CA PHE A 154 6.09 -32.85 -18.23
C PHE A 154 7.38 -33.56 -18.63
N GLN A 155 7.52 -34.82 -18.24
CA GLN A 155 8.56 -35.69 -18.78
C GLN A 155 7.88 -36.85 -19.48
N SER A 156 8.15 -37.02 -20.78
CA SER A 156 7.74 -38.19 -21.53
C SER A 156 8.66 -39.35 -21.16
N ARG A 157 8.10 -40.42 -20.59
CA ARG A 157 8.81 -41.69 -20.35
C ARG A 157 8.19 -42.77 -21.22
N MET A 158 9.02 -43.54 -21.91
CA MET A 158 8.57 -44.73 -22.64
C MET A 158 8.39 -45.85 -21.63
N ASN A 159 7.19 -46.41 -21.53
CA ASN A 159 6.94 -47.55 -20.65
C ASN A 159 7.49 -48.85 -21.26
N ALA A 160 7.48 -49.94 -20.49
CA ALA A 160 8.01 -51.24 -20.93
C ALA A 160 7.26 -51.84 -22.14
N THR A 161 6.09 -51.33 -22.49
CA THR A 161 5.26 -51.75 -23.63
C THR A 161 5.44 -50.87 -24.88
N GLY A 162 6.29 -49.82 -24.80
CA GLY A 162 6.60 -48.93 -25.94
C GLY A 162 5.67 -47.72 -26.09
N GLU A 163 4.73 -47.51 -25.17
CA GLU A 163 3.86 -46.33 -25.16
C GLU A 163 4.52 -45.16 -24.41
N VAL A 164 4.22 -43.94 -24.86
CA VAL A 164 4.74 -42.71 -24.26
C VAL A 164 3.82 -42.27 -23.13
N GLU A 165 4.27 -42.42 -21.88
CA GLU A 165 3.58 -41.93 -20.69
C GLU A 165 4.08 -40.52 -20.33
N VAL A 166 3.15 -39.59 -20.11
CA VAL A 166 3.47 -38.22 -19.70
C VAL A 166 3.44 -38.14 -18.17
N VAL A 167 4.61 -38.06 -17.54
CA VAL A 167 4.72 -37.93 -16.09
C VAL A 167 4.67 -36.46 -15.71
N HIS A 168 3.69 -36.10 -14.86
CA HIS A 168 3.56 -34.78 -14.27
C HIS A 168 4.39 -34.66 -13.00
N THR A 169 5.37 -33.76 -12.97
CA THR A 169 6.12 -33.48 -11.75
C THR A 169 5.43 -32.36 -10.97
N SER A 170 4.62 -32.72 -9.96
CA SER A 170 4.13 -31.76 -8.98
C SER A 170 5.18 -31.54 -7.90
N THR A 171 5.56 -30.28 -7.64
CA THR A 171 6.43 -29.91 -6.52
C THR A 171 5.68 -29.85 -5.18
N ALA A 172 4.36 -29.96 -5.18
CA ALA A 172 3.58 -29.99 -3.95
C ALA A 172 3.59 -31.41 -3.37
N PRO A 173 3.97 -31.58 -2.07
CA PRO A 173 3.87 -32.88 -1.41
C PRO A 173 2.41 -33.36 -1.42
N PRO A 174 2.18 -34.68 -1.49
CA PRO A 174 0.83 -35.24 -1.47
C PRO A 174 0.11 -34.83 -0.18
N VAL A 175 -1.22 -34.69 -0.29
CA VAL A 175 -2.07 -34.47 0.89
C VAL A 175 -1.94 -35.68 1.81
N SER A 176 -1.73 -35.43 3.10
CA SER A 176 -1.61 -36.50 4.09
C SER A 176 -2.92 -37.27 4.19
N ALA A 177 -2.83 -38.60 4.19
CA ALA A 177 -3.95 -39.50 4.41
C ALA A 177 -4.33 -39.59 5.90
N ILE A 178 -4.66 -38.45 6.50
CA ILE A 178 -5.14 -38.36 7.88
C ILE A 178 -6.67 -38.31 7.90
N SER A 179 -7.32 -39.06 8.77
CA SER A 179 -8.77 -39.02 8.96
C SER A 179 -9.21 -37.74 9.66
N ASP A 180 -10.51 -37.43 9.62
CA ASP A 180 -11.04 -36.25 10.31
C ASP A 180 -10.95 -36.40 11.84
N ALA A 181 -11.10 -37.62 12.38
CA ALA A 181 -11.00 -37.89 13.81
C ALA A 181 -9.55 -37.71 14.33
N GLU A 182 -8.56 -38.22 13.60
CA GLU A 182 -7.15 -38.02 13.93
C GLU A 182 -6.76 -36.55 13.84
N LEU A 183 -7.26 -35.83 12.83
CA LEU A 183 -7.03 -34.40 12.68
C LEU A 183 -7.63 -33.61 13.86
N ASP A 184 -8.82 -33.97 14.32
CA ASP A 184 -9.47 -33.34 15.47
C ASP A 184 -8.68 -33.59 16.76
N GLN A 185 -8.15 -34.80 16.96
CA GLN A 185 -7.30 -35.13 18.12
C GLN A 185 -5.96 -34.36 18.10
N LEU A 186 -5.33 -34.24 16.93
CA LEU A 186 -4.12 -33.41 16.77
C LEU A 186 -4.41 -31.93 17.05
N LEU A 187 -5.56 -31.42 16.58
CA LEU A 187 -5.95 -30.03 16.87
C LEU A 187 -6.22 -29.83 18.36
N ALA A 188 -6.93 -30.75 19.02
CA ALA A 188 -7.25 -30.66 20.44
C ALA A 188 -5.97 -30.61 21.29
N SER A 189 -5.05 -31.55 21.06
CA SER A 189 -3.74 -31.56 21.74
C SER A 189 -2.90 -30.31 21.45
N THR A 190 -2.95 -29.80 20.22
CA THR A 190 -2.27 -28.53 19.88
C THR A 190 -2.86 -27.36 20.66
N LEU A 191 -4.18 -27.28 20.78
CA LEU A 191 -4.89 -26.19 21.47
C LEU A 191 -4.81 -26.30 23.00
N GLU A 192 -4.62 -27.50 23.56
CA GLU A 192 -4.31 -27.67 24.99
C GLU A 192 -2.96 -27.01 25.35
N VAL A 193 -1.94 -27.20 24.50
CA VAL A 193 -0.62 -26.60 24.73
C VAL A 193 -0.59 -25.13 24.31
N PHE A 194 -1.27 -24.77 23.22
CA PHE A 194 -1.29 -23.43 22.66
C PHE A 194 -2.73 -22.90 22.44
N PRO A 195 -3.43 -22.47 23.51
CA PRO A 195 -4.84 -22.07 23.43
C PRO A 195 -5.12 -20.89 22.48
N GLN A 196 -4.11 -20.07 22.18
CA GLN A 196 -4.24 -18.90 21.32
C GLN A 196 -3.92 -19.18 19.84
N PHE A 197 -3.64 -20.43 19.47
CA PHE A 197 -3.29 -20.76 18.08
C PHE A 197 -4.48 -20.58 17.14
N GLY A 198 -4.40 -19.57 16.29
CA GLY A 198 -5.30 -19.45 15.14
C GLY A 198 -5.01 -20.48 14.05
N ARG A 199 -5.99 -20.70 13.16
CA ARG A 199 -5.95 -21.66 12.03
C ARG A 199 -4.65 -21.63 11.19
N ARG A 200 -4.02 -20.46 11.00
CA ARG A 200 -2.74 -20.36 10.27
C ARG A 200 -1.57 -20.97 11.04
N MET A 201 -1.52 -20.76 12.36
CA MET A 201 -0.50 -21.32 13.25
C MET A 201 -0.65 -22.84 13.33
N ILE A 202 -1.89 -23.32 13.48
CA ILE A 202 -2.21 -24.76 13.46
C ILE A 202 -1.73 -25.41 12.16
N ARG A 203 -2.01 -24.80 11.00
CA ARG A 203 -1.49 -25.31 9.72
C ARG A 203 0.04 -25.37 9.68
N GLY A 204 0.70 -24.35 10.23
CA GLY A 204 2.17 -24.32 10.34
C GLY A 204 2.71 -25.44 11.24
N HIS A 205 2.06 -25.65 12.39
CA HIS A 205 2.40 -26.69 13.34
C HIS A 205 2.24 -28.10 12.75
N LEU A 206 1.08 -28.40 12.15
CA LEU A 206 0.83 -29.64 11.41
C LEU A 206 1.88 -29.87 10.32
N LYS A 207 2.23 -28.81 9.57
CA LYS A 207 3.27 -28.89 8.54
C LYS A 207 4.65 -29.22 9.13
N SER A 208 5.00 -28.67 10.30
CA SER A 208 6.26 -28.99 10.98
C SER A 208 6.33 -30.43 11.48
N GLN A 209 5.17 -31.05 11.71
CA GLN A 209 5.02 -32.47 12.07
C GLN A 209 4.91 -33.38 10.83
N GLY A 210 5.01 -32.83 9.61
CA GLY A 210 4.93 -33.60 8.36
C GLY A 210 3.53 -33.76 7.78
N TYR A 211 2.49 -33.19 8.41
CA TYR A 211 1.12 -33.25 7.90
C TYR A 211 0.84 -32.13 6.89
N HIS A 212 0.39 -32.50 5.69
CA HIS A 212 -0.06 -31.60 4.64
C HIS A 212 -1.57 -31.69 4.48
N VAL A 213 -2.29 -30.87 5.25
CA VAL A 213 -3.76 -30.90 5.32
C VAL A 213 -4.36 -29.67 4.60
N PRO A 214 -5.40 -29.84 3.74
CA PRO A 214 -6.10 -28.73 3.10
C PRO A 214 -6.69 -27.74 4.11
N ARG A 215 -6.71 -26.46 3.74
CA ARG A 215 -7.21 -25.38 4.61
C ARG A 215 -8.64 -25.60 5.07
N ASP A 216 -9.49 -26.15 4.20
CA ASP A 216 -10.91 -26.34 4.50
C ASP A 216 -11.12 -27.44 5.55
N ARG A 217 -10.33 -28.52 5.50
CA ARG A 217 -10.33 -29.57 6.54
C ARG A 217 -9.85 -29.05 7.89
N ILE A 218 -8.79 -28.23 7.91
CA ILE A 218 -8.33 -27.58 9.14
C ILE A 218 -9.41 -26.65 9.69
N THR A 219 -10.14 -25.95 8.82
CA THR A 219 -11.22 -25.04 9.25
C THR A 219 -12.40 -25.82 9.83
N ALA A 220 -12.82 -26.91 9.18
CA ALA A 220 -13.88 -27.78 9.69
C ALA A 220 -13.50 -28.42 11.03
N SER A 221 -12.28 -28.97 11.13
CA SER A 221 -11.74 -29.53 12.38
C SER A 221 -11.68 -28.49 13.49
N TYR A 222 -11.20 -27.27 13.21
CA TYR A 222 -11.17 -26.19 14.20
C TYR A 222 -12.56 -25.86 14.74
N VAL A 223 -13.59 -25.85 13.89
CA VAL A 223 -14.97 -25.60 14.33
C VAL A 223 -15.50 -26.77 15.18
N ARG A 224 -15.16 -28.03 14.84
CA ARG A 224 -15.55 -29.20 15.63
C ARG A 224 -14.89 -29.25 17.00
N VAL A 225 -13.60 -28.89 17.08
CA VAL A 225 -12.79 -28.98 18.31
C VAL A 225 -12.94 -27.75 19.20
N HIS A 226 -12.82 -26.55 18.62
CA HIS A 226 -12.76 -25.29 19.36
C HIS A 226 -14.11 -24.53 19.35
N GLY A 227 -15.05 -24.94 18.50
CA GLY A 227 -16.31 -24.25 18.31
C GLY A 227 -16.25 -23.17 17.23
N ALA A 228 -17.41 -22.61 16.90
CA ALA A 228 -17.50 -21.50 15.97
C ALA A 228 -16.72 -20.28 16.53
N PRO A 229 -15.91 -19.59 15.70
CA PRO A 229 -15.29 -18.36 16.14
C PRO A 229 -16.38 -17.38 16.58
N ALA A 230 -16.09 -16.55 17.59
CA ALA A 230 -16.95 -15.41 17.92
C ALA A 230 -17.29 -14.65 16.64
N ILE A 231 -18.56 -14.25 16.50
CA ILE A 231 -19.00 -13.36 15.42
C ILE A 231 -18.26 -12.05 15.66
N PHE A 232 -17.06 -11.94 15.09
CA PHE A 232 -16.40 -10.67 14.91
C PHE A 232 -17.34 -9.92 13.98
N GLY A 233 -18.09 -8.97 14.55
CA GLY A 233 -18.99 -8.11 13.81
C GLY A 233 -18.29 -7.64 12.55
N ASP A 234 -19.06 -7.55 11.47
CA ASP A 234 -18.60 -7.27 10.12
C ASP A 234 -17.84 -5.94 10.09
N ARG A 235 -16.58 -5.97 10.52
CA ARG A 235 -15.64 -4.88 10.41
C ARG A 235 -15.24 -4.91 8.96
N GLN A 236 -16.10 -4.34 8.14
CA GLN A 236 -15.78 -4.03 6.76
C GLN A 236 -14.57 -3.10 6.79
N ILE A 237 -13.38 -3.69 6.66
CA ILE A 237 -12.15 -2.93 6.55
C ILE A 237 -12.22 -2.24 5.20
N SER A 238 -12.65 -0.98 5.20
CA SER A 238 -12.54 -0.11 4.04
C SER A 238 -11.07 0.19 3.81
N ARG A 239 -10.42 -0.63 2.99
CA ARG A 239 -9.06 -0.38 2.54
C ARG A 239 -9.09 0.75 1.52
N LYS A 240 -8.73 1.95 1.95
CA LYS A 240 -8.41 3.05 1.01
C LYS A 240 -7.34 2.54 0.05
N LYS A 241 -7.54 2.70 -1.27
CA LYS A 241 -6.53 2.35 -2.27
C LYS A 241 -5.38 3.36 -2.14
N TYR A 242 -4.33 2.95 -1.45
CA TYR A 242 -3.11 3.74 -1.35
C TYR A 242 -2.38 3.74 -2.68
N ARG A 243 -2.24 4.91 -3.32
CA ARG A 243 -1.53 5.09 -4.58
C ARG A 243 -0.66 6.34 -4.48
N VAL A 244 0.58 6.25 -4.94
CA VAL A 244 1.49 7.38 -5.08
C VAL A 244 2.00 7.45 -6.53
N PRO A 245 2.45 8.62 -7.02
CA PRO A 245 2.82 8.82 -8.42
C PRO A 245 3.90 7.86 -8.96
N GLY A 246 4.86 7.46 -8.13
CA GLY A 246 5.96 6.57 -8.55
C GLY A 246 6.96 6.30 -7.43
N PRO A 247 8.00 5.48 -7.69
CA PRO A 247 9.10 5.25 -6.75
C PRO A 247 9.73 6.57 -6.30
N MET A 248 10.13 6.65 -5.03
CA MET A 248 10.74 7.82 -4.39
C MET A 248 9.84 9.07 -4.33
N SER A 249 8.58 9.01 -4.79
CA SER A 249 7.63 10.13 -4.64
C SER A 249 7.22 10.34 -3.18
N LEU A 250 7.02 9.27 -2.42
CA LEU A 250 6.71 9.33 -1.00
C LEU A 250 7.33 8.15 -0.27
N ALA A 251 8.24 8.43 0.67
CA ALA A 251 8.79 7.42 1.58
C ALA A 251 8.10 7.51 2.96
N HIS A 252 7.92 6.37 3.63
CA HIS A 252 7.37 6.29 4.98
C HIS A 252 8.48 5.95 5.96
N LEU A 253 8.53 6.67 7.06
CA LEU A 253 9.40 6.43 8.19
C LEU A 253 8.54 5.98 9.37
N ASP A 254 8.92 4.87 9.98
CA ASP A 254 8.26 4.34 11.17
C ASP A 254 9.26 3.67 12.13
N GLY A 255 8.92 3.66 13.41
CA GLY A 255 9.68 3.07 14.50
C GLY A 255 8.92 1.92 15.18
N GLN A 256 9.47 0.71 15.14
CA GLN A 256 8.95 -0.43 15.89
C GLN A 256 9.52 -0.45 17.31
N HIS A 257 8.61 -0.35 18.29
CA HIS A 257 8.91 -0.25 19.72
C HIS A 257 8.61 -1.54 20.52
N GLY A 258 8.22 -2.63 19.86
CA GLY A 258 7.89 -3.89 20.53
C GLY A 258 8.99 -4.47 21.45
N LEU A 259 10.26 -4.10 21.22
CA LEU A 259 11.42 -4.51 22.01
C LEU A 259 12.00 -3.39 22.88
N ILE A 260 11.26 -2.30 23.10
CA ILE A 260 11.74 -1.12 23.84
C ILE A 260 12.16 -1.45 25.29
N ARG A 261 11.56 -2.49 25.90
CA ARG A 261 11.94 -2.98 27.24
C ARG A 261 13.39 -3.45 27.31
N TYR A 262 13.95 -3.89 26.18
CA TYR A 262 15.35 -4.29 26.05
C TYR A 262 16.23 -3.17 25.49
N LYS A 263 15.70 -1.93 25.41
CA LYS A 263 16.32 -0.79 24.73
C LYS A 263 16.68 -1.12 23.29
N ILE A 264 15.77 -1.79 22.57
CA ILE A 264 15.91 -2.07 21.14
C ILE A 264 14.76 -1.38 20.43
N VAL A 265 15.10 -0.42 19.56
CA VAL A 265 14.16 0.29 18.69
C VAL A 265 14.59 0.05 17.26
N ILE A 266 13.64 -0.32 16.40
CA ILE A 266 13.92 -0.61 14.99
C ILE A 266 13.27 0.49 14.15
N HIS A 267 14.08 1.30 13.47
CA HIS A 267 13.63 2.32 12.55
C HIS A 267 13.69 1.80 11.12
N CYS A 268 12.66 2.08 10.33
CA CYS A 268 12.54 1.60 8.96
C CYS A 268 12.02 2.71 8.05
N ILE A 269 12.63 2.83 6.86
CA ILE A 269 12.20 3.72 5.78
C ILE A 269 11.77 2.85 4.59
N ILE A 270 10.53 3.05 4.12
CA ILE A 270 9.92 2.25 3.06
C ILE A 270 9.40 3.16 1.94
N ASP A 271 9.71 2.81 0.70
CA ASP A 271 9.13 3.48 -0.47
C ASP A 271 7.62 3.19 -0.59
N GLY A 272 6.81 4.25 -0.67
CA GLY A 272 5.36 4.18 -0.70
C GLY A 272 4.79 3.53 -1.96
N TYR A 273 5.50 3.59 -3.08
CA TYR A 273 5.07 3.01 -4.35
C TYR A 273 5.32 1.50 -4.36
N SER A 274 6.59 1.12 -4.33
CA SER A 274 7.06 -0.26 -4.52
C SER A 274 7.05 -1.11 -3.26
N ARG A 275 6.87 -0.47 -2.09
CA ARG A 275 7.04 -1.08 -0.76
C ARG A 275 8.45 -1.60 -0.53
N PHE A 276 9.43 -1.08 -1.26
CA PHE A 276 10.83 -1.43 -1.08
C PHE A 276 11.34 -0.83 0.23
N VAL A 277 12.05 -1.64 1.04
CA VAL A 277 12.68 -1.16 2.27
C VAL A 277 13.96 -0.43 1.86
N LEU A 278 13.92 0.89 1.91
CA LEU A 278 15.04 1.75 1.55
C LEU A 278 16.15 1.67 2.61
N GLY A 279 15.77 1.57 3.88
CA GLY A 279 16.71 1.42 4.98
C GLY A 279 16.04 0.88 6.22
N ILE A 280 16.76 0.04 6.97
CA ILE A 280 16.34 -0.44 8.28
C ILE A 280 17.54 -0.44 9.22
N ARG A 281 17.35 0.03 10.44
CA ARG A 281 18.41 0.05 11.45
C ARG A 281 17.87 -0.16 12.84
N VAL A 282 18.66 -0.88 13.63
CA VAL A 282 18.40 -1.11 15.04
C VAL A 282 19.21 -0.11 15.85
N HIS A 283 18.54 0.60 16.74
CA HIS A 283 19.13 1.54 17.66
C HIS A 283 18.82 1.17 19.11
N ASN A 284 19.66 1.65 20.02
CA ASN A 284 19.44 1.52 21.46
C ASN A 284 18.76 2.73 22.09
N ASN A 285 18.24 3.64 21.26
CA ASN A 285 17.62 4.91 21.62
C ASN A 285 16.59 5.30 20.54
N ASN A 286 15.71 6.25 20.86
CA ASN A 286 14.72 6.82 19.93
C ASN A 286 14.98 8.31 19.66
N ARG A 287 16.24 8.68 19.36
CA ARG A 287 16.63 10.08 19.13
C ARG A 287 16.50 10.46 17.67
N GLY A 288 16.10 11.71 17.40
CA GLY A 288 16.01 12.27 16.05
C GLY A 288 17.29 12.11 15.25
N ALA A 289 18.44 12.43 15.84
CA ALA A 289 19.75 12.30 15.20
C ALA A 289 20.06 10.88 14.69
N SER A 290 19.60 9.84 15.41
CA SER A 290 19.78 8.44 14.97
C SER A 290 18.96 8.15 13.72
N VAL A 291 17.72 8.64 13.70
CA VAL A 291 16.78 8.45 12.58
C VAL A 291 17.18 9.29 11.36
N LEU A 292 17.63 10.53 11.58
CA LEU A 292 18.21 11.37 10.52
C LEU A 292 19.43 10.70 9.89
N ARG A 293 20.32 10.11 10.69
CA ARG A 293 21.48 9.39 10.15
C ARG A 293 21.08 8.19 9.29
N LEU A 294 20.04 7.44 9.67
CA LEU A 294 19.47 6.40 8.82
C LEU A 294 18.98 6.97 7.49
N LEU A 295 18.27 8.11 7.50
CA LEU A 295 17.83 8.77 6.27
C LEU A 295 19.01 9.19 5.39
N LEU A 296 20.06 9.81 5.95
CA LEU A 296 21.22 10.25 5.17
C LEU A 296 21.92 9.07 4.47
N ASP A 297 22.03 7.92 5.14
CA ASP A 297 22.58 6.70 4.53
C ASP A 297 21.69 6.19 3.38
N VAL A 298 20.36 6.25 3.55
CA VAL A 298 19.40 5.94 2.49
C VAL A 298 19.55 6.88 1.29
N ILE A 299 19.69 8.19 1.54
CA ILE A 299 19.84 9.20 0.51
C ILE A 299 21.11 8.98 -0.30
N ALA A 300 22.21 8.62 0.36
CA ALA A 300 23.47 8.32 -0.31
C ALA A 300 23.38 7.13 -1.29
N LEU A 301 22.50 6.16 -1.01
CA LEU A 301 22.34 4.95 -1.82
C LEU A 301 21.24 5.07 -2.88
N HIS A 302 20.13 5.74 -2.56
CA HIS A 302 18.90 5.71 -3.36
C HIS A 302 18.46 7.09 -3.87
N GLY A 303 19.16 8.15 -3.46
CA GLY A 303 18.73 9.53 -3.68
C GLY A 303 17.71 9.99 -2.63
N CYS A 304 17.43 11.30 -2.63
CA CYS A 304 16.47 11.89 -1.71
C CYS A 304 15.04 11.63 -2.19
N PRO A 305 14.12 11.11 -1.34
CA PRO A 305 12.71 11.04 -1.72
C PRO A 305 12.15 12.46 -1.95
N SER A 306 11.12 12.56 -2.78
CA SER A 306 10.41 13.82 -3.02
C SER A 306 9.72 14.30 -1.74
N ARG A 307 9.10 13.37 -1.02
CA ARG A 307 8.42 13.60 0.27
C ARG A 307 8.65 12.44 1.22
N MET A 308 8.58 12.75 2.49
CA MET A 308 8.59 11.77 3.58
C MET A 308 7.27 11.84 4.34
N ARG A 309 6.84 10.72 4.92
CA ARG A 309 5.72 10.66 5.87
C ARG A 309 6.16 9.93 7.13
N GLY A 310 5.77 10.45 8.28
CA GLY A 310 5.93 9.80 9.57
C GLY A 310 4.84 10.25 10.54
N ASP A 311 4.76 9.57 11.67
CA ASP A 311 3.90 10.00 12.78
C ASP A 311 4.49 11.22 13.50
N HIS A 312 3.74 11.80 14.43
CA HIS A 312 4.15 12.96 15.23
C HIS A 312 5.17 12.63 16.33
N GLY A 313 5.98 11.59 16.13
CA GLY A 313 7.08 11.24 17.02
C GLY A 313 8.17 12.33 17.05
N VAL A 314 8.75 12.57 18.23
CA VAL A 314 9.85 13.51 18.41
C VAL A 314 11.13 13.06 17.68
N GLU A 315 11.26 11.77 17.44
CA GLU A 315 12.32 11.16 16.63
C GLU A 315 12.25 11.54 15.15
N ASN A 316 11.10 12.01 14.67
CA ASN A 316 10.93 12.39 13.26
C ASN A 316 11.21 13.88 13.02
N ILE A 317 11.37 14.69 14.07
CA ILE A 317 11.52 16.15 13.96
C ILE A 317 12.75 16.51 13.13
N GLU A 318 13.92 15.95 13.44
CA GLU A 318 15.16 16.26 12.70
C GLU A 318 15.08 15.86 11.23
N VAL A 319 14.38 14.76 10.93
CA VAL A 319 14.10 14.32 9.57
C VAL A 319 13.16 15.29 8.85
N ALA A 320 12.12 15.76 9.52
CA ALA A 320 11.18 16.72 8.96
C ALA A 320 11.88 18.05 8.63
N VAL A 321 12.70 18.55 9.55
CA VAL A 321 13.52 19.76 9.34
C VAL A 321 14.43 19.58 8.11
N TYR A 322 15.18 18.48 8.06
CA TYR A 322 16.06 18.19 6.92
C TYR A 322 15.31 18.13 5.59
N MET A 323 14.14 17.50 5.56
CA MET A 323 13.33 17.42 4.33
C MET A 323 12.80 18.78 3.88
N GLU A 324 12.38 19.64 4.81
CA GLU A 324 11.95 21.01 4.48
C GLU A 324 13.13 21.87 3.99
N GLU A 325 14.34 21.69 4.53
CA GLU A 325 15.56 22.36 4.06
C GLU A 325 15.96 21.93 2.64
N VAL A 326 15.91 20.63 2.34
CA VAL A 326 16.38 20.07 1.06
C VAL A 326 15.32 20.15 -0.05
N ARG A 327 14.04 19.97 0.28
CA ARG A 327 12.94 19.92 -0.70
C ARG A 327 12.05 21.16 -0.70
N GLY A 328 12.25 22.09 0.23
CA GLY A 328 11.57 23.37 0.31
C GLY A 328 10.49 23.42 1.38
N SER A 329 10.38 24.60 2.02
CA SER A 329 9.44 24.84 3.12
C SER A 329 8.01 25.01 2.62
N GLY A 330 7.04 24.40 3.31
CA GLY A 330 5.60 24.60 3.04
C GLY A 330 5.05 23.83 1.84
N ARG A 331 5.89 23.02 1.18
CA ARG A 331 5.52 22.13 0.06
C ARG A 331 4.83 20.83 0.53
N GLY A 332 4.94 20.52 1.82
CA GLY A 332 4.63 19.19 2.35
C GLY A 332 5.78 18.21 2.11
N SER A 333 7.02 18.67 2.29
CA SER A 333 8.24 17.86 2.14
C SER A 333 8.31 16.78 3.21
N PHE A 334 7.79 17.06 4.41
CA PHE A 334 7.43 16.05 5.40
C PHE A 334 5.93 16.10 5.75
N ILE A 335 5.23 14.98 5.53
CA ILE A 335 3.81 14.81 5.81
C ILE A 335 3.65 14.14 7.16
N TRP A 336 3.17 14.89 8.14
CA TRP A 336 2.76 14.32 9.41
C TRP A 336 1.42 13.61 9.29
N GLY A 337 1.32 12.39 9.80
CA GLY A 337 0.04 11.68 9.84
C GLY A 337 0.08 10.43 10.70
N ARG A 338 -1.09 10.01 11.20
CA ARG A 338 -1.23 8.65 11.73
C ARG A 338 -1.06 7.67 10.57
N LEU A 339 -0.17 6.70 10.74
CA LEU A 339 -0.12 5.52 9.89
C LEU A 339 -1.51 4.86 9.97
N VAL A 340 -2.22 4.84 8.84
CA VAL A 340 -3.60 4.30 8.73
C VAL A 340 -3.56 2.79 8.54
#